data_AF-A0A099MIF9-F1
#
_entry.id   AF-A0A099MIF9-F1
#
_cell.length_a   1.000
_cell.length_b   1.000
_cell.length_c   1.000
_cell.angle_alpha   90.00
_cell.angle_beta   90.00
_cell.angle_gamma   90.00
#
_symmetry.space_group_name_H-M   'P 1'
#
loop_
_entity.id
_entity.type
_entity.pdbx_description
1 polymer ?
#
loop_
_entity_poly.entity_id
_entity_poly.type
_entity_poly.pdbx_seq_one_letter_code
_entity_poly.pdbx_strand_id
1 'polypeptide(L)' 'MAAVVLGKHELFNDKGTGRASIDVLKEVLNGQKVPILYDFDSCHTHPMLTVPLGSTMTIDFDQHKVSVSLA' A
#
# COMPACT_ATOMS: atom_id res chain seq x y z
N MET A 1 0.97 -14.24 -5.10
CA MET A 1 0.94 -12.94 -4.37
C MET A 1 -0.44 -12.80 -3.74
N ALA A 2 -0.51 -12.53 -2.43
CA ALA A 2 -1.78 -12.47 -1.70
C ALA A 2 -2.43 -11.08 -1.72
N ALA A 3 -1.62 -10.01 -1.62
CA ALA A 3 -2.06 -8.62 -1.68
C ALA A 3 -0.88 -7.72 -2.08
N VAL A 4 -1.19 -6.47 -2.46
CA VAL A 4 -0.20 -5.39 -2.64
C VAL A 4 -0.36 -4.39 -1.50
N VAL A 5 0.75 -3.99 -0.88
CA VAL A 5 0.81 -2.87 0.07
C VAL A 5 1.51 -1.71 -0.63
N LEU A 6 0.75 -0.65 -0.90
CA LEU A 6 1.21 0.57 -1.54
C LEU A 6 1.37 1.65 -0.47
N GLY A 7 2.59 2.08 -0.21
CA GLY A 7 2.82 3.15 0.76
C GLY A 7 2.42 4.52 0.24
N LYS A 8 2.27 5.47 1.16
CA LYS A 8 2.02 6.88 0.82
C LYS A 8 3.14 7.39 -0.08
N HIS A 9 2.76 8.17 -1.10
CA HIS A 9 3.73 8.75 -2.02
C HIS A 9 3.99 10.21 -1.64
N GLU A 10 5.11 10.44 -0.95
CA GLU A 10 5.51 11.77 -0.52
C GLU A 10 5.72 12.68 -1.75
N LEU A 11 5.12 13.88 -1.71
CA LEU A 11 5.20 14.88 -2.78
C LEU A 11 4.75 14.35 -4.15
N PHE A 12 3.74 13.48 -4.19
CA PHE A 12 3.22 12.97 -5.45
C PHE A 12 2.80 14.11 -6.39
N ASN A 13 3.40 14.11 -7.58
CA ASN A 13 3.07 15.05 -8.64
C ASN A 13 2.14 14.36 -9.63
N ASP A 14 0.85 14.67 -9.52
CA ASP A 14 -0.20 14.13 -10.39
C ASP A 14 -0.17 14.71 -11.82
N LYS A 15 0.74 15.65 -12.12
CA LYS A 15 0.84 16.38 -13.40
C LYS A 15 -0.47 17.04 -13.83
N GLY A 16 -1.32 17.44 -12.87
CA GLY A 16 -2.62 18.08 -13.14
C GLY A 16 -3.73 17.10 -13.54
N THR A 17 -3.53 15.80 -13.33
CA THR A 17 -4.55 14.78 -13.66
C THR A 17 -5.61 14.59 -12.57
N GLY A 18 -5.37 15.04 -11.35
CA GLY A 18 -6.23 14.78 -10.19
C GLY A 18 -6.22 13.32 -9.73
N ARG A 19 -5.40 12.46 -10.34
CA ARG A 19 -5.27 11.04 -9.99
C ARG A 19 -4.39 10.89 -8.76
N ALA A 20 -4.63 9.83 -7.99
CA ALA A 20 -3.73 9.37 -6.93
C ALA A 20 -2.77 8.28 -7.45
N SER A 21 -1.70 7.99 -6.71
CA SER A 21 -0.75 6.91 -7.05
C SER A 21 -1.43 5.54 -7.20
N ILE A 22 -2.48 5.28 -6.41
CA ILE A 22 -3.29 4.06 -6.51
C ILE A 22 -4.05 3.96 -7.84
N ASP A 23 -4.42 5.07 -8.46
CA ASP A 23 -5.12 5.04 -9.75
C ASP A 23 -4.18 4.62 -10.88
N VAL A 24 -2.90 4.98 -10.77
CA VAL A 24 -1.87 4.53 -11.72
C VAL A 24 -1.65 3.02 -11.56
N LEU A 25 -1.58 2.51 -10.33
CA LEU A 25 -1.47 1.07 -10.08
C LEU A 25 -2.69 0.31 -10.64
N LYS A 26 -3.90 0.80 -10.40
CA LYS A 26 -5.14 0.18 -10.91
C LYS A 26 -5.17 0.14 -12.44
N GLU A 27 -4.68 1.18 -13.12
CA GLU A 27 -4.56 1.19 -14.58
C GLU A 27 -3.60 0.09 -15.08
N VAL A 28 -2.42 -0.02 -14.47
CA VAL A 28 -1.42 -1.05 -14.83
C VAL A 28 -1.94 -2.46 -14.57
N LEU A 29 -2.70 -2.65 -13.49
CA LEU A 29 -3.31 -3.95 -13.19
C LEU A 29 -4.39 -4.37 -14.20
N ASN A 30 -4.90 -3.46 -15.03
CA ASN A 30 -5.79 -3.76 -16.15
C ASN A 30 -6.97 -4.69 -15.78
N GLY A 31 -7.64 -4.40 -14.66
CA GLY A 31 -8.78 -5.18 -14.17
C GLY A 31 -8.42 -6.47 -13.41
N GLN A 32 -7.15 -6.79 -13.21
CA GLN A 32 -6.73 -7.90 -12.36
C GLN A 32 -7.19 -7.69 -10.92
N LYS A 33 -7.95 -8.65 -10.39
CA LYS A 33 -8.46 -8.62 -9.01
C LYS A 33 -7.34 -8.94 -8.02
N VAL A 34 -6.67 -7.91 -7.52
CA VAL A 34 -5.66 -8.01 -6.46
C VAL A 34 -6.11 -7.16 -5.28
N PRO A 35 -6.12 -7.68 -4.04
CA PRO A 35 -6.34 -6.86 -2.85
C PRO A 35 -5.22 -5.83 -2.68
N ILE A 36 -5.58 -4.57 -2.42
CA ILE A 36 -4.62 -3.47 -2.27
C ILE A 36 -4.90 -2.72 -0.97
N LEU A 37 -3.90 -2.69 -0.09
CA LEU A 37 -3.82 -1.71 1.00
C LEU A 37 -2.99 -0.53 0.50
N TYR A 38 -3.57 0.67 0.40
CA TYR A 38 -2.87 1.88 -0.06
C TYR A 38 -2.77 2.92 1.05
N ASP A 39 -1.92 3.93 0.85
CA ASP A 39 -1.57 4.95 1.85
C ASP A 39 -0.99 4.37 3.15
N PHE A 40 -0.16 3.33 3.03
CA PHE A 40 0.52 2.73 4.17
C PHE A 40 1.73 3.54 4.64
N ASP A 41 1.86 3.75 5.95
CA ASP A 41 2.89 4.58 6.59
C ASP A 41 4.25 3.87 6.77
N SER A 42 4.78 3.24 5.72
CA SER A 42 6.12 2.62 5.72
C SER A 42 6.90 3.05 4.48
N CYS A 43 7.01 4.37 4.30
CA CYS A 43 7.59 5.04 3.14
C CYS A 43 8.23 6.37 3.56
N HIS A 44 8.58 7.23 2.61
CA HIS A 44 9.22 8.51 2.85
C HIS A 44 8.36 9.54 3.61
N THR A 45 7.10 9.24 3.92
CA THR A 45 6.25 10.09 4.78
C THR A 45 6.56 9.91 6.27
N HIS A 46 6.29 10.94 7.06
CA HIS A 46 6.50 10.92 8.50
C HIS A 46 5.16 10.93 9.26
N PRO A 47 4.95 10.04 10.26
CA PRO A 47 5.87 9.00 10.75
C PRO A 47 6.03 7.83 9.78
N MET A 48 7.15 7.10 9.89
CA MET A 48 7.44 5.90 9.11
C MET A 48 7.55 4.67 10.03
N LEU A 49 6.65 3.72 9.84
CA LEU A 49 6.65 2.41 10.49
C LEU A 49 7.80 1.56 9.96
N THR A 50 8.50 0.88 10.86
CA THR A 50 9.43 -0.19 10.47
C THR A 50 8.65 -1.49 10.29
N VAL A 51 8.65 -2.04 9.08
CA VAL A 51 8.06 -3.35 8.79
C VAL A 51 9.15 -4.37 8.48
N PRO A 52 9.24 -5.47 9.24
CA PRO A 52 10.27 -6.48 9.02
C PRO A 52 10.00 -7.24 7.72
N LEU A 53 11.01 -7.29 6.86
CA LEU A 53 10.97 -8.07 5.63
C LEU A 53 11.10 -9.57 5.95
N GLY A 54 10.39 -10.42 5.20
CA GLY A 54 10.39 -11.87 5.40
C GLY A 54 9.48 -12.38 6.53
N SER A 55 8.88 -11.49 7.32
CA SER A 55 7.85 -11.85 8.31
C SER A 55 6.49 -12.08 7.67
N THR A 56 5.58 -12.76 8.39
CA THR A 56 4.21 -12.96 7.92
C THR A 56 3.34 -11.76 8.28
N MET A 57 2.66 -11.17 7.29
CA MET A 57 1.72 -10.06 7.47
C MET A 57 0.29 -10.53 7.22
N THR A 58 -0.63 -10.13 8.09
CA THR A 58 -2.08 -10.31 7.92
C THR A 58 -2.74 -8.95 7.74
N ILE A 59 -3.61 -8.85 6.74
CA ILE A 59 -4.39 -7.64 6.45
C ILE A 59 -5.87 -8.01 6.54
N ASP A 60 -6.58 -7.38 7.47
CA ASP A 60 -8.02 -7.45 7.61
C ASP A 60 -8.62 -6.14 7.08
N PHE A 61 -9.21 -6.19 5.89
CA PHE A 61 -9.80 -5.04 5.23
C PHE A 61 -11.13 -4.61 5.88
N ASP A 62 -11.86 -5.53 6.50
CA ASP A 62 -13.14 -5.21 7.14
C ASP A 62 -12.91 -4.51 8.48
N GLN A 63 -11.86 -4.88 9.20
CA GLN A 63 -11.47 -4.28 10.49
C GLN A 63 -10.44 -3.15 10.37
N HIS A 64 -9.98 -2.83 9.15
CA HIS A 64 -8.88 -1.89 8.90
C HIS A 64 -7.64 -2.19 9.75
N LYS A 65 -7.28 -3.47 9.88
CA LYS A 65 -6.20 -3.92 10.77
C LYS A 65 -5.08 -4.58 10.00
N VAL A 66 -3.85 -4.19 10.34
CA VAL A 66 -2.62 -4.84 9.90
C VAL A 66 -1.95 -5.49 11.11
N SER A 67 -1.44 -6.70 10.94
CA SER A 67 -0.67 -7.40 11.98
C SER A 67 0.51 -8.12 11.38
N VAL A 68 1.66 -8.07 12.06
CA VAL A 68 2.90 -8.72 11.62
C VAL A 68 3.30 -9.75 12.66
N SER A 69 3.52 -10.99 12.23
CA SER A 69 4.06 -12.06 13.07
C SER A 69 5.53 -12.24 12.74
N LEU A 70 6.38 -11.99 13.75
CA LEU A 70 7.82 -12.23 13.65
C LEU A 70 8.07 -13.75 13.64
N ALA A 71 8.93 -14.20 12.73
CA ALA A 71 9.38 -15.59 12.67
C ALA A 71 10.40 -15.89 13.77
#